data_AF-M1XQC0-F1
#
_entry.id   AF-M1XQC0-F1
#
_cell.length_a   1.000
_cell.length_b   1.000
_cell.length_c   1.000
_cell.angle_alpha   90.00
_cell.angle_beta   90.00
_cell.angle_gamma   90.00
#
_symmetry.space_group_name_H-M   'P 1'
#
loop_
_entity.id
_entity.type
_entity.pdbx_description
1 polymer ?
#
loop_
_entity_poly.entity_id
_entity_poly.type
_entity_poly.pdbx_seq_one_letter_code
_entity_poly.pdbx_strand_id
1 'polypeptide(L)'
;MTDGRPTDGAETDGTGTDGETADSGTTDGDRTAATDLPTVVSVAGPSGAGKTTLVESLCEAFADRRVATVKSIHHDIEPDTPGTDTHRHRTAGADRVVGVTPSLTFEVARGGKGADRTPPAEAAALRRVLERLAPEHDLVVVEGFTDVQLPTIRVGGGAPPAGAVVGTDGDSIGDLVAAIDALGPFDPATLGGEAGSRDGSGSRDGVGSRDGAGGAGNDGGDQGVGRD
;
A
#
# COMPACT_ATOMS: atom_id res chain seq x y z
N MET A 1 47.29 -6.18 -66.49
CA MET A 1 48.72 -5.80 -66.58
C MET A 1 48.92 -4.73 -65.52
N THR A 2 49.54 -4.93 -64.35
CA THR A 2 50.61 -5.82 -63.85
C THR A 2 50.32 -6.06 -62.35
N ASP A 3 50.23 -7.29 -61.86
CA ASP A 3 51.29 -8.17 -61.30
C ASP A 3 51.83 -7.79 -59.90
N GLY A 4 51.92 -8.79 -59.01
CA GLY A 4 52.96 -8.86 -57.97
C GLY A 4 52.52 -8.89 -56.49
N ARG A 5 52.53 -10.09 -55.89
CA ARG A 5 52.40 -10.41 -54.45
C ARG A 5 53.81 -10.38 -53.75
N PRO A 6 53.98 -10.87 -52.50
CA PRO A 6 53.90 -10.24 -51.17
C PRO A 6 55.28 -10.01 -50.48
N THR A 7 55.30 -9.48 -49.24
CA THR A 7 56.27 -9.94 -48.22
C THR A 7 55.60 -10.10 -46.86
N ASP A 8 56.03 -11.17 -46.20
CA ASP A 8 55.70 -11.68 -44.88
C ASP A 8 56.57 -10.97 -43.82
N GLY A 9 56.07 -10.87 -42.59
CA GLY A 9 56.74 -10.18 -41.50
C GLY A 9 55.98 -10.41 -40.19
N ALA A 10 56.34 -11.51 -39.53
CA ALA A 10 55.74 -12.02 -38.32
C ALA A 10 56.22 -11.32 -37.03
N GLU A 11 55.45 -11.59 -35.95
CA GLU A 11 55.75 -11.45 -34.51
C GLU A 11 55.72 -10.02 -33.94
N THR A 12 54.97 -9.72 -32.87
CA THR A 12 55.07 -10.35 -31.55
C THR A 12 53.75 -10.44 -30.76
N ASP A 13 53.67 -11.49 -29.95
CA ASP A 13 52.75 -11.71 -28.82
C ASP A 13 52.66 -10.52 -27.86
N GLY A 14 51.46 -10.29 -27.32
CA GLY A 14 51.16 -9.24 -26.34
C GLY A 14 49.81 -9.43 -25.65
N THR A 15 49.74 -10.46 -24.82
CA THR A 15 48.85 -10.73 -23.67
C THR A 15 47.88 -9.64 -23.17
N GLY A 16 46.63 -10.07 -22.94
CA GLY A 16 45.75 -9.64 -21.82
C GLY A 16 44.95 -8.35 -22.07
N THR A 17 43.68 -8.22 -21.72
CA THR A 17 42.75 -9.04 -20.92
C THR A 17 41.34 -8.61 -21.34
N ASP A 18 40.47 -9.56 -21.64
CA ASP A 18 39.05 -9.33 -21.86
C ASP A 18 38.43 -8.82 -20.56
N GLY A 19 38.13 -7.51 -20.52
CA GLY A 19 37.35 -6.89 -19.47
C GLY A 19 35.88 -7.22 -19.67
N GLU A 20 35.50 -8.45 -19.37
CA GLU A 20 34.11 -8.86 -19.14
C GLU A 20 33.62 -8.11 -17.90
N THR A 21 32.99 -6.95 -18.10
CA THR A 21 32.28 -6.26 -17.02
C THR A 21 31.05 -7.07 -16.69
N ALA A 22 31.15 -7.83 -15.60
CA ALA A 22 30.07 -8.56 -14.98
C ALA A 22 28.86 -7.64 -14.76
N ASP A 23 27.78 -8.01 -15.42
CA ASP A 23 26.41 -7.66 -15.08
C ASP A 23 26.15 -8.12 -13.65
N SER A 24 26.28 -7.21 -12.68
CA SER A 24 25.84 -7.44 -11.31
C SER A 24 24.33 -7.24 -11.25
N GLY A 25 23.61 -8.14 -11.91
CA GLY A 25 22.21 -8.41 -11.61
C GLY A 25 22.13 -8.92 -10.18
N THR A 26 21.83 -8.04 -9.24
CA THR A 26 21.38 -8.42 -7.90
C THR A 26 20.12 -9.24 -8.08
N THR A 27 20.30 -10.56 -8.04
CA THR A 27 19.21 -11.52 -8.09
C THR A 27 18.45 -11.37 -6.78
N ASP A 28 17.20 -10.93 -6.87
CA ASP A 28 16.20 -10.99 -5.79
C ASP A 28 15.98 -12.48 -5.47
N GLY A 29 16.85 -13.00 -4.62
CA GLY A 29 16.95 -14.40 -4.27
C GLY A 29 16.11 -14.69 -3.04
N ASP A 30 15.01 -15.42 -3.27
CA ASP A 30 14.42 -16.37 -2.34
C ASP A 30 14.06 -15.82 -0.94
N ARG A 31 12.93 -15.10 -0.87
CA ARG A 31 12.12 -15.05 0.35
C ARG A 31 10.86 -15.87 0.16
N THR A 32 10.96 -17.14 0.55
CA THR A 32 9.81 -18.02 0.75
C THR A 32 8.86 -17.42 1.80
N ALA A 33 7.72 -16.91 1.32
CA ALA A 33 6.47 -16.57 1.99
C ALA A 33 6.37 -16.83 3.52
N ALA A 34 7.06 -16.02 4.33
CA ALA A 34 6.39 -15.39 5.45
C ALA A 34 5.70 -14.15 4.87
N THR A 35 4.47 -13.86 5.26
CA THR A 35 3.85 -12.57 4.96
C THR A 35 4.69 -11.48 5.62
N ASP A 36 5.68 -10.94 4.91
CA ASP A 36 6.54 -9.84 5.33
C ASP A 36 5.66 -8.57 5.34
N LEU A 37 4.85 -8.46 6.39
CA LEU A 37 4.06 -7.28 6.66
C LEU A 37 5.01 -6.12 6.99
N PRO A 38 4.75 -4.92 6.48
CA PRO A 38 5.62 -3.78 6.72
C PRO A 38 5.53 -3.33 8.18
N THR A 39 6.60 -2.71 8.66
CA THR A 39 6.48 -1.79 9.80
C THR A 39 5.66 -0.56 9.35
N VAL A 40 4.71 -0.10 10.16
CA VAL A 40 3.93 1.10 9.87
C VAL A 40 4.02 2.08 11.03
N VAL A 41 4.36 3.33 10.71
CA VAL A 41 4.38 4.44 11.67
C VAL A 41 3.69 5.66 11.09
N SER A 42 2.93 6.38 11.90
CA SER A 42 2.31 7.66 11.55
C SER A 42 3.10 8.84 12.09
N VAL A 43 3.06 9.96 11.38
CA VAL A 43 3.53 11.28 11.82
C VAL A 43 2.33 12.21 11.86
N ALA A 44 1.95 12.64 13.07
CA ALA A 44 0.75 13.42 13.33
C ALA A 44 1.06 14.73 14.06
N GLY A 45 0.31 15.78 13.73
CA GLY A 45 0.52 17.11 14.29
C GLY A 45 -0.16 18.22 13.48
N PRO A 46 -0.25 19.45 14.03
CA PRO A 46 -0.88 20.59 13.36
C PRO A 46 -0.26 20.91 11.99
N SER A 47 -1.01 21.60 11.14
CA SER A 47 -0.46 22.13 9.88
C SER A 47 0.71 23.07 10.17
N GLY A 48 1.79 22.97 9.38
CA GLY A 48 3.00 23.78 9.58
C GLY A 48 3.90 23.35 10.74
N ALA A 49 3.61 22.25 11.46
CA ALA A 49 4.40 21.82 12.62
C ALA A 49 5.77 21.19 12.28
N GLY A 50 6.10 20.99 11.00
CA GLY A 50 7.35 20.33 10.58
C GLY A 50 7.24 18.83 10.26
N LYS A 51 6.02 18.29 10.17
CA LYS A 51 5.77 16.88 9.82
C LYS A 51 6.50 16.43 8.55
N THR A 52 6.38 17.21 7.48
CA THR A 52 6.98 16.85 6.19
C THR A 52 8.50 16.79 6.28
N THR A 53 9.12 17.74 6.99
CA THR A 53 10.57 17.73 7.25
C THR A 53 11.00 16.51 8.06
N LEU A 54 10.20 16.09 9.05
CA LEU A 54 10.48 14.86 9.79
C LEU A 54 10.34 13.62 8.90
N VAL A 55 9.31 13.54 8.06
CA VAL A 55 9.13 12.43 7.12
C VAL A 55 10.31 12.33 6.15
N GLU A 56 10.78 13.45 5.61
CA GLU A 56 11.99 13.51 4.76
C GLU A 56 13.21 12.95 5.52
N SER A 57 13.43 13.41 6.76
CA SER A 57 14.55 12.97 7.59
C SER A 57 14.49 11.47 7.92
N LEU A 58 13.30 10.92 8.13
CA LEU A 58 13.10 9.48 8.35
C LEU A 58 13.37 8.68 7.08
N CYS A 59 12.92 9.15 5.91
CA CYS A 59 13.24 8.51 4.63
C CYS A 59 14.74 8.46 4.37
N GLU A 60 15.46 9.55 4.67
CA GLU A 60 16.93 9.59 4.57
C GLU A 60 17.60 8.62 5.56
N ALA A 61 17.11 8.57 6.81
CA ALA A 61 17.65 7.68 7.83
C ALA A 61 17.44 6.19 7.55
N PHE A 62 16.39 5.85 6.79
CA PHE A 62 16.06 4.49 6.37
C PHE A 62 16.39 4.21 4.89
N ALA A 63 17.41 4.88 4.34
CA ALA A 63 17.78 4.75 2.92
C ALA A 63 18.09 3.32 2.46
N ASP A 64 18.50 2.42 3.37
CA ASP A 64 18.78 1.01 3.08
C ASP A 64 17.53 0.10 3.11
N ARG A 65 16.34 0.66 3.42
CA ARG A 65 15.04 -0.06 3.40
C ARG A 65 14.19 0.38 2.21
N ARG A 66 13.27 -0.48 1.80
CA ARG A 66 12.21 -0.08 0.85
C ARG A 66 11.12 0.68 1.59
N VAL A 67 11.23 2.00 1.61
CA VAL A 67 10.31 2.90 2.33
C VAL A 67 9.21 3.42 1.41
N ALA A 68 7.95 3.27 1.81
CA ALA A 68 6.82 3.98 1.21
C ALA A 68 6.34 5.12 2.10
N THR A 69 5.77 6.16 1.49
CA THR A 69 5.06 7.22 2.21
C THR A 69 3.59 7.26 1.80
N VAL A 70 2.71 7.57 2.77
CA VAL A 70 1.28 7.76 2.52
C VAL A 70 0.83 9.04 3.21
N LYS A 71 0.26 9.98 2.45
CA LYS A 71 -0.21 11.25 3.00
C LYS A 71 -1.74 11.34 2.93
N SER A 72 -2.38 11.68 4.05
CA SER A 72 -3.78 12.09 4.01
C SER A 72 -3.88 13.52 3.48
N ILE A 73 -4.56 13.70 2.35
CA ILE A 73 -4.76 15.01 1.73
C ILE A 73 -6.20 15.46 1.94
N HIS A 74 -6.37 16.55 2.70
CA HIS A 74 -7.69 17.02 3.12
C HIS A 74 -8.37 18.01 2.16
N HIS A 75 -7.76 18.31 1.02
CA HIS A 75 -8.32 19.16 -0.04
C HIS A 75 -8.40 18.39 -1.36
N ASP A 76 -9.13 18.93 -2.33
CA ASP A 76 -9.14 18.38 -3.68
C ASP A 76 -7.74 18.40 -4.26
N ILE A 77 -7.36 17.31 -4.93
CA ILE A 77 -6.05 17.16 -5.56
C ILE A 77 -6.21 17.13 -7.07
N GLU A 78 -5.28 17.78 -7.76
CA GLU A 78 -5.10 17.65 -9.19
C GLU A 78 -3.69 17.09 -9.44
N PRO A 79 -3.51 15.75 -9.44
CA PRO A 79 -2.19 15.13 -9.44
C PRO A 79 -1.50 15.17 -10.81
N ASP A 80 -2.26 15.37 -11.90
CA ASP A 80 -1.71 15.50 -13.25
C ASP A 80 -2.02 16.85 -13.90
N THR A 81 -1.25 17.22 -14.92
CA THR A 81 -1.35 18.57 -15.50
C THR A 81 -2.61 18.70 -16.36
N PRO A 82 -3.49 19.69 -16.09
CA PRO A 82 -4.68 19.92 -16.90
C PRO A 82 -4.41 20.05 -18.39
N GLY A 83 -5.19 19.31 -19.18
CA GLY A 83 -5.11 19.31 -20.65
C GLY A 83 -4.09 18.35 -21.26
N THR A 84 -3.20 17.75 -20.46
CA THR A 84 -2.31 16.68 -20.94
C THR A 84 -3.04 15.36 -21.15
N ASP A 85 -2.41 14.38 -21.82
CA ASP A 85 -3.07 13.13 -22.18
C ASP A 85 -3.52 12.31 -20.97
N THR A 86 -2.71 12.20 -19.92
CA THR A 86 -3.11 11.47 -18.70
C THR A 86 -4.30 12.13 -18.01
N HIS A 87 -4.31 13.47 -17.94
CA HIS A 87 -5.44 14.23 -17.41
C HIS A 87 -6.70 14.02 -18.26
N ARG A 88 -6.55 14.01 -19.59
CA ARG A 88 -7.67 13.74 -20.50
C ARG A 88 -8.19 12.31 -20.37
N HIS A 89 -7.32 11.32 -20.18
CA HIS A 89 -7.73 9.94 -19.91
C HIS A 89 -8.54 9.84 -18.61
N ARG A 90 -8.05 10.49 -17.54
CA ARG A 90 -8.72 10.53 -16.24
C ARG A 90 -10.07 11.23 -16.32
N THR A 91 -10.14 12.40 -16.95
CA THR A 91 -11.40 13.16 -17.08
C THR A 91 -12.40 12.48 -18.03
N ALA A 92 -11.92 11.71 -19.01
CA ALA A 92 -12.77 10.92 -19.90
C ALA A 92 -13.41 9.69 -19.25
N GLY A 93 -13.01 9.32 -18.03
CA GLY A 93 -13.64 8.21 -17.31
C GLY A 93 -12.73 7.03 -16.97
N ALA A 94 -11.44 7.06 -17.32
CA ALA A 94 -10.53 5.99 -16.91
C ALA A 94 -10.45 5.88 -15.37
N ASP A 95 -10.73 4.69 -14.83
CA ASP A 95 -10.68 4.45 -13.38
C ASP A 95 -9.26 4.39 -12.84
N ARG A 96 -8.29 4.11 -13.73
CA ARG A 96 -6.86 4.08 -13.44
C ARG A 96 -6.10 4.62 -14.65
N VAL A 97 -5.18 5.54 -14.39
CA VAL A 97 -4.30 6.14 -15.39
C VAL A 97 -2.87 5.99 -14.90
N VAL A 98 -2.00 5.43 -15.74
CA VAL A 98 -0.58 5.21 -15.45
C VAL A 98 0.26 5.95 -16.47
N GLY A 99 1.14 6.82 -16.00
CA GLY A 99 2.19 7.42 -16.80
C GLY A 99 3.53 6.78 -16.44
N VAL A 100 4.30 6.38 -17.44
CA VAL A 100 5.57 5.64 -17.25
C VAL A 100 6.66 6.19 -18.15
N THR A 101 7.83 6.37 -17.57
CA THR A 101 9.11 6.61 -18.24
C THR A 101 10.11 5.57 -17.72
N PRO A 102 11.31 5.42 -18.34
CA PRO A 102 12.33 4.49 -17.84
C PRO A 102 12.74 4.71 -16.37
N SER A 103 12.56 5.91 -15.82
CA SER A 103 13.01 6.27 -14.47
C SER A 103 11.88 6.67 -13.51
N LEU A 104 10.64 6.83 -14.00
CA LEU A 104 9.54 7.32 -13.18
C LEU A 104 8.21 6.74 -13.65
N THR A 105 7.46 6.18 -12.71
CA THR A 105 6.06 5.80 -12.91
C THR A 105 5.19 6.61 -11.95
N PHE A 106 4.07 7.13 -12.44
CA PHE A 106 3.00 7.66 -11.60
C PHE A 106 1.69 6.98 -11.95
N GLU A 107 0.83 6.83 -10.95
CA GLU A 107 -0.50 6.26 -11.08
C GLU A 107 -1.52 7.18 -10.42
N VAL A 108 -2.64 7.40 -11.10
CA VAL A 108 -3.84 8.01 -10.53
C VAL A 108 -4.97 7.01 -10.64
N ALA A 109 -5.55 6.63 -9.52
CA ALA A 109 -6.68 5.72 -9.46
C ALA A 109 -7.84 6.34 -8.70
N ARG A 110 -9.07 6.12 -9.16
CA ARG A 110 -10.26 6.45 -8.39
C ARG A 110 -10.48 5.38 -7.32
N GLY A 111 -10.56 5.80 -6.06
CA GLY A 111 -10.74 4.89 -4.92
C GLY A 111 -11.74 5.42 -3.91
N GLY A 112 -12.61 4.52 -3.43
CA GLY A 112 -13.61 4.81 -2.39
C GLY A 112 -15.02 5.04 -2.95
N LYS A 113 -16.04 4.54 -2.22
CA LYS A 113 -17.44 4.92 -2.43
C LYS A 113 -17.78 5.98 -1.39
N GLY A 114 -18.20 7.17 -1.82
CA GLY A 114 -18.68 8.24 -0.95
C GLY A 114 -17.66 9.37 -0.73
N ALA A 115 -18.18 10.60 -0.63
CA ALA A 115 -17.40 11.79 -0.30
C ALA A 115 -17.20 11.97 1.22
N ASP A 116 -17.81 11.10 2.04
CA ASP A 116 -17.84 11.23 3.48
C ASP A 116 -16.52 10.75 4.11
N ARG A 117 -15.77 11.70 4.67
CA ARG A 117 -14.54 11.44 5.43
C ARG A 117 -14.84 11.08 6.88
N THR A 118 -15.53 9.97 7.08
CA THR A 118 -15.71 9.40 8.42
C THR A 118 -14.45 8.62 8.84
N PRO A 119 -14.14 8.50 10.14
CA PRO A 119 -13.00 7.70 10.59
C PRO A 119 -12.99 6.25 10.05
N PRO A 120 -14.13 5.52 9.96
CA PRO A 120 -14.15 4.21 9.32
C PRO A 120 -13.80 4.25 7.83
N ALA A 121 -14.24 5.29 7.10
CA ALA A 121 -13.92 5.44 5.68
C ALA A 121 -12.43 5.75 5.46
N GLU A 122 -11.83 6.59 6.31
CA GLU A 122 -10.39 6.87 6.29
C GLU A 122 -9.56 5.62 6.62
N ALA A 123 -9.92 4.87 7.67
CA ALA A 123 -9.26 3.61 8.02
C ALA A 123 -9.36 2.58 6.89
N ALA A 124 -10.54 2.45 6.26
CA ALA A 124 -10.74 1.56 5.13
C ALA A 124 -9.95 1.99 3.88
N ALA A 125 -9.77 3.31 3.67
CA ALA A 125 -8.95 3.84 2.59
C ALA A 125 -7.47 3.55 2.82
N LEU A 126 -6.97 3.81 4.02
CA LEU A 126 -5.59 3.52 4.38
C LEU A 126 -5.28 2.02 4.29
N ARG A 127 -6.17 1.15 4.80
CA ARG A 127 -6.03 -0.30 4.70
C ARG A 127 -5.73 -0.75 3.26
N ARG A 128 -6.55 -0.31 2.30
CA ARG A 128 -6.36 -0.68 0.87
C ARG A 128 -5.00 -0.27 0.33
N VAL A 129 -4.48 0.87 0.78
CA VAL A 129 -3.16 1.35 0.36
C VAL A 129 -2.06 0.52 1.01
N LEU A 130 -2.14 0.23 2.31
CA LEU A 130 -1.15 -0.59 3.01
C LEU A 130 -1.11 -2.03 2.48
N GLU A 131 -2.26 -2.66 2.21
CA GLU A 131 -2.33 -4.00 1.61
C GLU A 131 -1.64 -4.05 0.23
N ARG A 132 -1.74 -2.96 -0.55
CA ARG A 132 -1.06 -2.84 -1.85
C ARG A 132 0.44 -2.65 -1.70
N LEU A 133 0.90 -1.91 -0.70
CA LEU A 133 2.32 -1.59 -0.50
C LEU A 133 3.09 -2.71 0.21
N ALA A 134 2.43 -3.50 1.06
CA ALA A 134 3.03 -4.52 1.90
C ALA A 134 3.96 -5.51 1.16
N PRO A 135 3.65 -6.00 -0.06
CA PRO A 135 4.52 -6.95 -0.75
C PRO A 135 5.89 -6.39 -1.17
N GLU A 136 6.01 -5.07 -1.29
CA GLU A 136 7.16 -4.41 -1.90
C GLU A 136 7.97 -3.54 -0.93
N HIS A 137 7.43 -3.24 0.25
CA HIS A 137 7.99 -2.27 1.18
C HIS A 137 8.17 -2.86 2.57
N ASP A 138 9.29 -2.54 3.20
CA ASP A 138 9.60 -3.00 4.56
C ASP A 138 9.08 -2.00 5.61
N LEU A 139 8.92 -0.73 5.23
CA LEU A 139 8.46 0.37 6.10
C LEU A 139 7.48 1.26 5.35
N VAL A 140 6.38 1.62 6.00
CA VAL A 140 5.46 2.67 5.53
C VAL A 140 5.37 3.80 6.55
N VAL A 141 5.71 5.01 6.12
CA VAL A 141 5.56 6.25 6.91
C VAL A 141 4.29 6.97 6.48
N VAL A 142 3.34 7.12 7.39
CA VAL A 142 2.04 7.73 7.15
C VAL A 142 2.05 9.18 7.67
N GLU A 143 1.77 10.18 6.84
CA GLU A 143 1.54 11.56 7.29
C GLU A 143 0.03 11.82 7.40
N GLY A 144 -0.48 12.03 8.62
CA GLY A 144 -1.90 12.26 8.88
C GLY A 144 -2.65 11.05 9.42
N PHE A 145 -3.92 10.86 9.00
CA PHE A 145 -4.80 9.78 9.50
C PHE A 145 -4.90 9.75 11.05
N THR A 146 -5.12 10.91 11.68
CA THR A 146 -5.03 11.08 13.15
C THR A 146 -6.04 10.26 13.93
N ASP A 147 -7.17 9.90 13.31
CA ASP A 147 -8.22 9.08 13.92
C ASP A 147 -8.00 7.58 13.74
N VAL A 148 -6.93 7.17 13.03
CA VAL A 148 -6.60 5.76 12.80
C VAL A 148 -5.62 5.27 13.88
N GLN A 149 -5.84 4.06 14.38
CA GLN A 149 -5.01 3.44 15.43
C GLN A 149 -3.67 2.95 14.87
N LEU A 150 -2.71 3.86 14.74
CA LEU A 150 -1.33 3.58 14.31
C LEU A 150 -0.32 3.97 15.40
N PRO A 151 0.82 3.26 15.53
CA PRO A 151 1.98 3.79 16.23
C PRO A 151 2.34 5.16 15.64
N THR A 152 2.43 6.20 16.46
CA THR A 152 2.49 7.58 15.98
C THR A 152 3.64 8.36 16.61
N ILE A 153 4.42 9.05 15.78
CA ILE A 153 5.33 10.10 16.18
C ILE A 153 4.56 11.42 16.19
N ARG A 154 4.54 12.09 17.33
CA ARG A 154 3.81 13.32 17.52
C ARG A 154 4.70 14.53 17.26
N VAL A 155 4.26 15.43 16.39
CA VAL A 155 4.96 16.67 16.08
C VAL A 155 4.11 17.85 16.56
N GLY A 156 4.65 18.63 17.49
CA GLY A 156 4.01 19.80 18.08
C GLY A 156 2.87 19.50 19.06
N GLY A 157 2.18 20.58 19.44
CA GLY A 157 1.02 20.55 20.34
C GLY A 157 -0.26 20.04 19.68
N GLY A 158 -1.38 20.03 20.42
CA GLY A 158 -2.71 19.67 19.89
C GLY A 158 -3.30 18.39 20.48
N ALA A 159 -4.42 17.96 19.88
CA ALA A 159 -5.11 16.75 20.29
C ALA A 159 -4.20 15.51 20.10
N PRO A 160 -4.24 14.54 21.02
CA PRO A 160 -3.50 13.31 20.86
C PRO A 160 -4.03 12.52 19.65
N PRO A 161 -3.17 11.77 18.94
CA PRO A 161 -3.63 10.82 17.92
C PRO A 161 -4.42 9.68 18.56
N ALA A 162 -5.22 8.97 17.76
CA ALA A 162 -5.98 7.80 18.23
C ALA A 162 -5.09 6.61 18.59
N GLY A 163 -3.93 6.49 17.96
CA GLY A 163 -2.96 5.42 18.22
C GLY A 163 -1.92 5.75 19.29
N ALA A 164 -1.10 4.75 19.63
CA ALA A 164 -0.06 4.89 20.64
C ALA A 164 1.04 5.87 20.19
N VAL A 165 1.41 6.82 21.05
CA VAL A 165 2.56 7.70 20.78
C VAL A 165 3.84 6.94 21.07
N VAL A 166 4.69 6.78 20.05
CA VAL A 166 5.97 6.05 20.12
C VAL A 166 7.20 6.96 20.04
N GLY A 167 6.98 8.25 19.79
CA GLY A 167 8.01 9.28 19.75
C GLY A 167 7.42 10.67 19.58
N THR A 168 8.25 11.69 19.71
CA THR A 168 7.90 13.10 19.62
C THR A 168 8.94 13.89 18.83
N ASP A 169 8.62 15.12 18.46
CA ASP A 169 9.56 16.08 17.85
C ASP A 169 10.65 16.60 18.80
N GLY A 170 10.62 16.19 20.07
CA GLY A 170 11.73 16.39 21.01
C GLY A 170 12.82 15.31 20.95
N ASP A 171 12.51 14.17 20.32
CA ASP A 171 13.44 13.03 20.21
C ASP A 171 14.41 13.22 19.03
N SER A 172 15.61 12.68 19.13
CA SER A 172 16.55 12.71 18.01
C SER A 172 16.10 11.76 16.90
N ILE A 173 16.54 12.00 15.66
CA ILE A 173 16.28 11.07 14.55
C ILE A 173 16.76 9.64 14.88
N GLY A 174 17.89 9.50 15.59
CA GLY A 174 18.39 8.18 16.02
C GLY A 174 17.46 7.49 17.01
N ASP A 175 16.88 8.22 17.95
CA ASP A 175 15.93 7.67 18.92
C ASP A 175 14.62 7.25 18.23
N LEU A 176 14.14 8.07 17.27
CA LEU A 176 12.96 7.77 16.47
C LEU A 176 13.17 6.54 15.57
N VAL A 177 14.35 6.41 14.97
CA VAL A 177 14.74 5.21 14.20
C VAL A 177 14.70 3.97 15.09
N ALA A 178 15.32 4.02 16.28
CA ALA A 178 15.30 2.90 17.22
C ALA A 178 13.88 2.55 17.68
N ALA A 179 13.03 3.55 17.91
CA ALA A 179 11.62 3.33 18.24
C ALA A 179 10.85 2.67 17.10
N ILE A 180 11.09 3.06 15.84
CA ILE A 180 10.48 2.46 14.65
C ILE A 180 10.96 1.03 14.45
N ASP A 181 12.26 0.75 14.61
CA ASP A 181 12.81 -0.61 14.46
C ASP A 181 12.33 -1.56 15.57
N ALA A 182 11.97 -1.02 16.74
CA ALA A 182 11.33 -1.79 17.80
C ALA A 182 9.85 -2.13 17.50
N LEU A 183 9.23 -1.52 16.47
CA LEU A 183 7.89 -1.87 16.04
C LEU A 183 7.92 -3.19 15.27
N GLY A 184 7.04 -4.11 15.68
CA GLY A 184 6.79 -5.34 14.91
C GLY A 184 6.06 -5.07 13.58
N PRO A 185 5.90 -6.12 12.75
CA PRO A 185 5.08 -6.05 11.54
C PRO A 185 3.66 -5.57 11.86
N PHE A 186 3.12 -4.70 11.01
CA PHE A 186 1.76 -4.18 11.14
C PHE A 186 0.83 -4.91 10.17
N ASP A 187 -0.25 -5.51 10.68
CA ASP A 187 -1.29 -6.14 9.86
C ASP A 187 -2.36 -5.12 9.43
N PRO A 188 -2.46 -4.75 8.14
CA PRO A 188 -3.47 -3.84 7.63
C PRO A 188 -4.91 -4.29 7.90
N ALA A 189 -5.16 -5.59 8.06
CA ALA A 189 -6.49 -6.12 8.34
C ALA A 189 -7.06 -5.64 9.69
N THR A 190 -6.21 -5.15 10.59
CA THR A 190 -6.61 -4.53 11.86
C THR A 190 -7.31 -3.17 11.67
N LEU A 191 -7.17 -2.54 10.50
CA LEU A 191 -7.81 -1.26 10.19
C LEU A 191 -9.26 -1.45 9.70
N GLY A 192 -10.21 -0.78 10.35
CA GLY A 192 -11.60 -0.71 9.89
C GLY A 192 -12.43 -1.97 10.16
N GLY A 193 -11.94 -2.89 11.00
CA GLY A 193 -12.80 -3.87 11.66
C GLY A 193 -13.60 -3.18 12.75
N GLU A 194 -14.91 -3.41 12.82
CA GLU A 194 -15.61 -3.19 14.08
C GLU A 194 -14.89 -4.00 15.16
N ALA A 195 -14.76 -3.43 16.36
CA ALA A 195 -14.46 -4.22 17.55
C ALA A 195 -15.65 -5.18 17.79
N GLY A 196 -15.75 -6.21 16.95
CA GLY A 196 -16.74 -7.26 17.03
C GLY A 196 -16.42 -8.10 18.25
N SER A 197 -17.32 -8.00 19.23
CA SER A 197 -17.46 -8.89 20.37
C SER A 197 -16.87 -10.28 20.10
N ARG A 198 -15.77 -10.63 20.80
CA ARG A 198 -15.41 -12.03 21.00
C ARG A 198 -16.34 -12.59 22.08
N ASP A 199 -17.60 -12.81 21.73
CA ASP A 199 -18.47 -13.67 22.53
C ASP A 199 -18.07 -15.12 22.27
N GLY A 200 -17.16 -15.60 23.10
CA GLY A 200 -16.97 -17.01 23.32
C GLY A 200 -18.18 -17.56 24.08
N SER A 201 -18.96 -18.42 23.45
CA SER A 201 -19.32 -19.71 24.03
C SER A 201 -19.96 -20.59 22.96
N GLY A 202 -19.22 -21.63 22.60
CA GLY A 202 -19.85 -22.80 22.01
C GLY A 202 -20.69 -23.50 23.07
N SER A 203 -21.88 -23.94 22.68
CA SER A 203 -22.40 -25.21 23.17
C SER A 203 -23.07 -25.93 22.02
N ARG A 204 -22.46 -27.06 21.65
CA ARG A 204 -23.05 -28.09 20.80
C ARG A 204 -23.82 -29.02 21.73
N ASP A 205 -25.10 -29.19 21.47
CA ASP A 205 -25.96 -30.34 21.83
C ASP A 205 -27.21 -30.14 20.96
N GLY A 206 -27.83 -31.08 20.26
CA GLY A 206 -27.72 -32.53 20.14
C GLY A 206 -28.94 -32.98 19.32
N VAL A 207 -28.73 -33.98 18.47
CA VAL A 207 -29.66 -34.92 17.80
C VAL A 207 -31.17 -34.83 18.12
N GLY A 208 -32.00 -34.88 17.06
CA GLY A 208 -33.41 -35.30 17.13
C GLY A 208 -34.00 -35.60 15.75
N SER A 209 -34.17 -36.89 15.43
CA SER A 209 -34.68 -37.44 14.17
C SER A 209 -36.21 -37.62 14.20
N ARG A 210 -36.83 -37.42 13.03
CA ARG A 210 -38.03 -38.08 12.43
C ARG A 210 -39.39 -38.08 13.15
N ASP A 211 -40.41 -37.77 12.34
CA ASP A 211 -41.74 -38.41 12.13
C ASP A 211 -42.71 -37.30 11.69
N GLY A 212 -43.59 -37.36 10.68
CA GLY A 212 -44.19 -38.42 9.87
C GLY A 212 -45.68 -38.07 9.65
N ALA A 213 -46.18 -38.20 8.40
CA ALA A 213 -47.59 -38.05 7.93
C ALA A 213 -48.16 -36.60 7.88
N GLY A 214 -48.77 -36.08 6.80
CA GLY A 214 -49.76 -36.61 5.84
C GLY A 214 -51.03 -35.76 6.02
N GLY A 215 -51.85 -35.29 5.07
CA GLY A 215 -51.98 -35.29 3.61
C GLY A 215 -53.26 -34.47 3.27
N ALA A 216 -53.56 -34.32 1.97
CA ALA A 216 -54.78 -33.74 1.36
C ALA A 216 -55.02 -32.22 1.55
N GLY A 217 -55.52 -31.43 0.61
CA GLY A 217 -56.15 -31.68 -0.69
C GLY A 217 -57.25 -30.61 -0.90
N ASN A 218 -57.18 -29.86 -2.01
CA ASN A 218 -58.26 -29.20 -2.79
C ASN A 218 -57.61 -28.08 -3.61
N ASP A 219 -57.54 -28.10 -4.94
CA ASP A 219 -58.56 -28.20 -6.01
C ASP A 219 -59.61 -27.07 -6.06
N GLY A 220 -59.64 -26.42 -7.23
CA GLY A 220 -60.68 -25.54 -7.78
C GLY A 220 -60.44 -24.05 -7.51
N GLY A 221 -60.45 -23.10 -8.46
CA GLY A 221 -60.80 -23.01 -9.89
C GLY A 221 -60.77 -21.48 -10.20
N ASP A 222 -60.07 -21.02 -11.23
CA ASP A 222 -60.58 -20.71 -12.59
C ASP A 222 -61.42 -19.40 -12.72
N GLN A 223 -61.25 -18.77 -13.89
CA GLN A 223 -61.91 -17.60 -14.51
C GLN A 223 -61.33 -16.23 -14.12
N GLY A 224 -60.63 -15.48 -14.99
CA GLY A 224 -61.12 -14.81 -16.22
C GLY A 224 -61.56 -13.38 -15.85
N VAL A 225 -61.36 -12.25 -16.57
CA VAL A 225 -61.30 -11.91 -18.00
C VAL A 225 -60.94 -10.40 -18.12
N GLY A 226 -60.32 -9.96 -19.22
CA GLY A 226 -60.45 -8.60 -19.84
C GLY A 226 -59.36 -7.58 -19.47
N ARG A 227 -58.48 -7.09 -20.37
CA ARG A 227 -58.68 -6.06 -21.44
C ARG A 227 -59.36 -4.80 -20.87
N ASP A 228 -58.81 -3.59 -20.99
CA ASP A 228 -58.04 -2.95 -22.07
C ASP A 228 -56.75 -2.24 -21.61
#